data_AF-A0AAW5S760-F1
#
_entry.id   AF-A0AAW5S760-F1
#
_cell.length_a   1.000
_cell.length_b   1.000
_cell.length_c   1.000
_cell.angle_alpha   90.00
_cell.angle_beta   90.00
_cell.angle_gamma   90.00
#
_symmetry.space_group_name_H-M   'P 1'
#
loop_
_entity.id
_entity.type
_entity.pdbx_description
1 polymer ?
#
loop_
_entity_poly.entity_id
_entity_poly.type
_entity_poly.pdbx_seq_one_letter_code
_entity_poly.pdbx_strand_id
1 'polypeptide(L)'
;MPYRMKPHVELLIVKDQNGVLWHHYQNPSAATGARNLGPIIAWIGPEYLDRWLRLGLVEEISDESAAAQNRSTSAQFGGAPEPNSEFVGECIAALDRFDVPSDAGAPTCRKALRDRGLSFGNDCIAVAVRHRKTRAASLAETRAAP
;
A
#
# COMPACT_ATOMS: atom_id res chain seq x y z
N MET A 1 -3.49 0.73 24.51
CA MET A 1 -2.29 1.54 24.75
C MET A 1 -1.31 1.26 23.62
N PRO A 2 -0.93 2.28 22.84
CA PRO A 2 0.03 2.13 21.76
C PRO A 2 1.46 2.19 22.29
N TYR A 3 2.34 1.53 21.56
CA TYR A 3 3.76 1.46 21.84
C TYR A 3 4.55 1.96 20.65
N ARG A 4 5.76 2.45 20.91
CA ARG A 4 6.70 2.86 19.89
C ARG A 4 7.99 2.07 20.01
N MET A 5 8.52 1.60 18.88
CA MET A 5 9.86 1.05 18.80
C MET A 5 10.91 2.10 19.15
N LYS A 6 11.89 1.74 19.97
CA LYS A 6 13.02 2.64 20.22
C LYS A 6 13.85 2.81 18.93
N PRO A 7 14.48 3.97 18.71
CA PRO A 7 15.16 4.28 17.44
C PRO A 7 16.26 3.32 16.99
N HIS A 8 16.84 2.55 17.90
CA HIS A 8 17.92 1.59 17.62
C HIS A 8 17.41 0.18 17.26
N VAL A 9 16.09 -0.04 17.29
CA VAL A 9 15.47 -1.33 16.98
C VAL A 9 15.01 -1.31 15.55
N GLU A 10 15.65 -2.08 14.67
CA GLU A 10 15.33 -2.08 13.23
C GLU A 10 14.01 -2.80 12.91
N LEU A 11 13.71 -3.90 13.60
CA LEU A 11 12.55 -4.77 13.35
C LEU A 11 12.04 -5.40 14.63
N LEU A 12 10.72 -5.39 14.83
CA LEU A 12 10.03 -6.24 15.80
C LEU A 12 8.94 -7.07 15.12
N ILE A 13 8.83 -8.33 15.52
CA ILE A 13 7.73 -9.21 15.12
C ILE A 13 6.74 -9.27 16.27
N VAL A 14 5.54 -8.74 16.05
CA VAL A 14 4.51 -8.60 17.07
C VAL A 14 3.33 -9.49 16.72
N LYS A 15 2.86 -10.24 17.71
CA LYS A 15 1.63 -11.01 17.61
C LYS A 15 0.47 -10.11 18.02
N ASP A 16 -0.56 -10.01 17.19
CA ASP A 16 -1.79 -9.28 17.55
C ASP A 16 -2.73 -10.12 18.42
N GLN A 17 -3.85 -9.52 18.84
CA GLN A 17 -4.90 -10.15 19.65
C GLN A 17 -5.56 -11.38 18.98
N ASN A 18 -5.48 -11.52 17.66
CA ASN A 18 -5.99 -12.66 16.89
C ASN A 18 -4.91 -13.73 16.66
N GLY A 19 -3.69 -13.49 17.13
CA GLY A 19 -2.55 -14.34 16.94
C GLY A 19 -1.84 -14.22 15.60
N VAL A 20 -2.15 -13.18 14.81
CA VAL A 20 -1.48 -12.89 13.55
C VAL A 20 -0.14 -12.20 13.82
N LEU A 21 0.89 -12.62 13.10
CA LEU A 21 2.22 -11.99 13.17
C LEU A 21 2.32 -10.80 12.22
N TRP A 22 2.72 -9.66 12.78
CA TRP A 22 2.98 -8.41 12.10
C TRP A 22 4.45 -8.03 12.20
N HIS A 23 5.01 -7.51 11.12
CA HIS A 23 6.38 -7.02 11.09
C HIS A 23 6.36 -5.50 11.21
N HIS A 24 6.96 -4.97 12.27
CA HIS A 24 7.13 -3.54 12.50
C HIS A 24 8.57 -3.14 12.23
N TYR A 25 8.77 -2.21 11.32
CA TYR A 25 10.09 -1.71 10.94
C TYR A 25 10.26 -0.27 11.43
N GLN A 26 11.47 0.07 11.84
CA GLN A 26 11.83 1.46 12.12
C GLN A 26 11.70 2.33 10.88
N ASN A 27 12.13 1.79 9.73
CA ASN A 27 12.10 2.43 8.43
C ASN A 27 11.34 1.53 7.43
N PRO A 28 10.00 1.55 7.43
CA PRO A 28 9.22 0.72 6.53
C PRO A 28 9.46 1.14 5.07
N SER A 29 9.83 0.19 4.20
CA SER A 29 9.91 0.43 2.77
C SER A 29 8.54 0.25 2.11
N ALA A 30 8.16 1.19 1.25
CA ALA A 30 6.90 1.16 0.48
C ALA A 30 6.79 -0.07 -0.47
N ALA A 31 7.91 -0.71 -0.80
CA ALA A 31 7.95 -1.89 -1.69
C ALA A 31 7.49 -3.19 -1.00
N THR A 32 7.41 -3.19 0.33
CA THR A 32 7.21 -4.37 1.14
C THR A 32 5.73 -4.45 1.52
N GLY A 33 4.99 -5.44 1.01
CA GLY A 33 3.53 -5.52 1.01
C GLY A 33 2.78 -5.38 2.35
N ALA A 34 1.46 -5.60 2.34
CA ALA A 34 0.47 -5.21 3.37
C ALA A 34 0.70 -5.63 4.84
N ARG A 35 1.77 -6.36 5.17
CA ARG A 35 2.13 -6.82 6.52
C ARG A 35 3.33 -6.11 7.14
N ASN A 36 3.84 -5.05 6.50
CA ASN A 36 4.93 -4.24 7.02
C ASN A 36 4.36 -2.95 7.56
N LEU A 37 4.46 -2.79 8.87
CA LEU A 37 3.98 -1.64 9.61
C LEU A 37 5.16 -0.78 10.04
N GLY A 38 4.88 0.49 10.31
CA GLY A 38 5.88 1.42 10.84
C GLY A 38 6.23 1.14 12.30
N PRO A 39 6.99 2.04 12.94
CA PRO A 39 7.51 1.85 14.29
C PRO A 39 6.44 1.93 15.40
N ILE A 40 5.20 2.25 15.04
CA ILE A 40 4.07 2.32 15.97
C ILE A 40 3.37 0.96 16.02
N ILE A 41 3.24 0.44 17.23
CA ILE A 41 2.62 -0.85 17.52
C ILE A 41 1.33 -0.56 18.30
N ALA A 42 0.19 -0.88 17.71
CA ALA A 42 -1.11 -0.59 18.33
C ALA A 42 -1.38 -1.47 19.56
N TRP A 43 -0.85 -2.69 19.58
CA TRP A 43 -1.06 -3.66 20.64
C TRP A 43 0.09 -4.67 20.70
N ILE A 44 0.49 -5.05 21.91
CA ILE A 44 1.54 -6.05 22.17
C ILE A 44 0.96 -7.11 23.12
N GLY A 45 1.21 -8.38 22.82
CA GLY A 45 0.85 -9.49 23.70
C GLY A 45 1.50 -9.36 25.08
N PRO A 46 0.76 -9.62 26.18
CA PRO A 46 1.27 -9.47 27.54
C PRO A 46 2.51 -10.33 27.81
N GLU A 47 2.68 -11.44 27.09
CA GLU A 47 3.81 -12.36 27.24
C GLU A 47 5.17 -11.75 26.85
N TYR A 48 5.19 -10.71 25.99
CA TYR A 48 6.43 -10.07 25.53
C TYR A 48 6.60 -8.65 26.07
N LEU A 49 5.50 -8.00 26.48
CA LEU A 49 5.48 -6.59 26.84
C LEU A 49 6.49 -6.24 27.94
N ASP A 50 6.41 -6.89 29.09
CA ASP A 50 7.28 -6.60 30.24
C ASP A 50 8.76 -6.77 29.90
N ARG A 51 9.07 -7.82 29.13
CA ARG A 51 10.43 -8.10 28.68
C ARG A 51 10.94 -6.99 27.75
N TRP A 52 10.13 -6.54 26.80
CA TRP A 52 10.54 -5.55 25.83
C TRP A 52 10.66 -4.15 26.42
N LEU A 53 9.79 -3.79 27.37
CA LEU A 53 9.92 -2.56 28.14
C LEU A 53 11.22 -2.56 28.95
N ARG A 54 11.53 -3.67 29.63
CA ARG A 54 12.76 -3.80 30.43
C ARG A 54 14.03 -3.75 29.58
N LEU A 55 13.99 -4.35 28.39
CA LEU A 55 15.10 -4.31 27.44
C LEU A 55 15.21 -2.98 26.69
N GLY A 56 14.25 -2.06 26.87
CA GLY A 56 14.23 -0.79 26.16
C GLY A 56 14.06 -0.98 24.65
N LEU A 57 13.30 -1.99 24.21
CA LEU A 57 13.01 -2.20 22.79
C LEU A 57 11.80 -1.37 22.34
N VAL A 58 10.85 -1.19 23.25
CA VAL A 58 9.64 -0.41 23.04
C VAL A 58 9.43 0.56 24.19
N GLU A 59 8.65 1.60 23.96
CA GLU A 59 8.16 2.51 24.98
C GLU A 59 6.67 2.76 24.83
N GLU A 60 6.01 3.01 25.94
CA GLU A 60 4.61 3.45 25.94
C GLU A 60 4.51 4.88 25.42
N ILE A 61 3.53 5.11 24.55
CA ILE A 61 3.22 6.45 24.04
C ILE A 61 1.74 6.74 24.27
N SER A 62 1.37 8.01 24.37
CA SER A 62 -0.03 8.41 24.42
C SER A 62 -0.70 8.18 23.07
N ASP A 63 -2.02 7.94 23.09
CA ASP A 63 -2.83 7.84 21.86
C ASP A 63 -2.70 9.08 20.98
N GLU A 64 -2.59 10.26 21.58
CA GLU A 64 -2.36 11.53 20.88
C GLU A 64 -1.00 11.55 20.15
N SER A 65 0.05 11.04 20.79
CA SER A 65 1.39 10.92 20.18
C SER A 65 1.38 9.93 19.02
N ALA A 66 0.68 8.81 19.17
CA ALA A 66 0.51 7.82 18.10
C ALA A 66 -0.22 8.42 16.90
N ALA A 67 -1.30 9.18 17.14
CA ALA A 67 -2.05 9.87 16.10
C ALA A 67 -1.25 10.98 15.41
N ALA A 68 -0.41 11.72 16.13
CA ALA A 68 0.49 12.71 15.55
C ALA A 68 1.52 12.07 14.62
N GLN A 69 2.15 10.98 15.03
CA GLN A 69 3.16 10.29 14.23
C GLN A 69 2.58 9.62 12.98
N ASN A 70 1.39 8.99 13.10
CA ASN A 70 0.67 8.47 11.95
C ASN A 70 0.32 9.58 10.94
N ARG A 71 -0.03 10.79 11.39
CA ARG A 71 -0.27 11.93 10.50
C ARG A 71 0.99 12.42 9.81
N SER A 72 2.14 12.40 10.49
CA SER A 72 3.44 12.76 9.90
C SER A 72 3.93 11.73 8.88
N THR A 73 3.79 10.43 9.16
CA THR A 73 4.10 9.38 8.17
C THR A 73 3.11 9.39 7.01
N SER A 74 1.83 9.71 7.25
CA SER A 74 0.84 9.90 6.20
C SER A 74 1.06 11.18 5.38
N ALA A 75 1.85 12.15 5.86
CA ALA A 75 2.21 13.34 5.09
C ALA A 75 3.51 13.13 4.31
N GLN A 76 4.43 12.30 4.81
CA GLN A 76 5.67 11.92 4.14
C GLN A 76 5.49 10.75 3.14
N PHE A 77 4.45 9.94 3.35
CA PHE A 77 3.96 8.87 2.46
C PHE A 77 2.50 9.11 2.05
N GLY A 78 2.09 10.38 2.02
CA GLY A 78 0.75 10.85 1.61
C GLY A 78 0.52 10.92 0.11
N GLY A 79 1.48 10.46 -0.68
CA GLY A 79 1.11 9.86 -1.94
C GLY A 79 0.41 8.55 -1.60
N ALA A 80 -0.89 8.45 -1.87
CA ALA A 80 -1.48 7.14 -2.16
C ALA A 80 -0.42 6.32 -2.91
N PRO A 81 -0.12 5.06 -2.54
CA PRO A 81 0.92 4.31 -3.22
C PRO A 81 0.60 4.44 -4.70
N GLU A 82 1.39 5.25 -5.43
CA GLU A 82 1.28 5.32 -6.87
C GLU A 82 1.44 3.86 -7.24
N PRO A 83 0.38 3.20 -7.75
CA PRO A 83 0.46 1.77 -7.99
C PRO A 83 1.70 1.61 -8.85
N ASN A 84 2.69 0.83 -8.36
CA ASN A 84 4.06 0.88 -8.89
C ASN A 84 3.98 1.04 -10.39
N SER A 85 4.55 2.10 -10.94
CA SER A 85 4.35 2.50 -12.35
C SER A 85 4.60 1.33 -13.32
N GLU A 86 5.48 0.41 -12.92
CA GLU A 86 5.72 -0.89 -13.53
C GLU A 86 4.47 -1.80 -13.58
N PHE A 87 3.80 -2.05 -12.45
CA PHE A 87 2.55 -2.82 -12.41
C PHE A 87 1.40 -2.15 -13.16
N VAL A 88 1.33 -0.82 -13.18
CA VAL A 88 0.36 -0.09 -14.02
C VAL A 88 0.68 -0.31 -15.49
N GLY A 89 1.95 -0.22 -15.89
CA GLY A 89 2.41 -0.50 -17.24
C GLY A 89 2.09 -1.94 -17.68
N GLU A 90 2.34 -2.92 -16.82
CA GLU A 90 1.97 -4.32 -17.05
C GLU A 90 0.45 -4.50 -17.18
N CYS A 91 -0.33 -3.85 -16.31
CA CYS A 91 -1.79 -3.90 -16.38
C CYS A 91 -2.30 -3.30 -17.70
N ILE A 92 -1.73 -2.19 -18.16
CA ILE A 92 -2.09 -1.57 -19.45
C ILE A 92 -1.72 -2.52 -20.60
N ALA A 93 -0.50 -3.05 -20.62
CA ALA A 93 -0.04 -3.98 -21.64
C ALA A 93 -0.90 -5.26 -21.69
N ALA A 94 -1.32 -5.79 -20.53
CA ALA A 94 -2.23 -6.92 -20.45
C ALA A 94 -3.62 -6.58 -21.03
N LEU A 95 -4.19 -5.43 -20.67
CA LEU A 95 -5.49 -4.99 -21.20
C LEU A 95 -5.45 -4.76 -22.72
N ASP A 96 -4.36 -4.20 -23.24
CA ASP A 96 -4.15 -4.00 -24.67
C ASP A 96 -3.96 -5.35 -25.41
N ARG A 97 -3.19 -6.28 -24.83
CA ARG A 97 -3.05 -7.66 -25.36
C ARG A 97 -4.38 -8.42 -25.40
N PHE A 98 -5.29 -8.10 -24.48
CA PHE A 98 -6.60 -8.72 -24.37
C PHE A 98 -7.67 -8.05 -25.23
N ASP A 99 -7.28 -7.05 -26.01
CA ASP A 99 -8.13 -6.27 -26.89
C ASP A 99 -9.33 -5.65 -26.15
N VAL A 100 -9.11 -5.25 -24.90
CA VAL A 100 -10.13 -4.56 -24.11
C VAL A 100 -10.26 -3.14 -24.66
N PRO A 101 -11.46 -2.63 -24.97
CA PRO A 101 -11.63 -1.27 -25.45
C PRO A 101 -11.00 -0.22 -24.51
N SER A 102 -10.43 0.84 -25.07
CA SER A 102 -9.75 1.90 -24.30
C SER A 102 -10.71 2.78 -23.48
N ASP A 103 -12.01 2.74 -23.81
CA ASP A 103 -13.10 3.40 -23.10
C ASP A 103 -13.77 2.49 -22.06
N ALA A 104 -13.37 1.23 -21.98
CA ALA A 104 -13.95 0.25 -21.06
C ALA A 104 -13.74 0.66 -19.60
N GLY A 105 -14.81 0.58 -18.81
CA GLY A 105 -14.77 0.88 -17.39
C GLY A 105 -13.97 -0.13 -16.56
N ALA A 106 -13.63 0.26 -15.33
CA ALA A 106 -12.91 -0.58 -14.38
C ALA A 106 -13.56 -1.96 -14.10
N PRO A 107 -14.91 -2.12 -14.04
CA PRO A 107 -15.53 -3.44 -13.88
C PRO A 107 -15.23 -4.39 -15.05
N THR A 108 -15.28 -3.88 -16.28
CA THR A 108 -14.99 -4.66 -17.50
C THR A 108 -13.53 -5.07 -17.56
N CYS A 109 -12.62 -4.14 -17.26
CA CYS A 109 -11.19 -4.43 -17.17
C CYS A 109 -10.87 -5.49 -16.11
N ARG A 110 -11.49 -5.38 -14.92
CA ARG A 110 -11.37 -6.39 -13.85
C ARG A 110 -11.81 -7.78 -14.31
N LYS A 111 -12.95 -7.86 -15.00
CA LYS A 111 -13.47 -9.13 -15.53
C LYS A 111 -12.49 -9.73 -16.54
N ALA A 112 -12.05 -8.95 -17.54
CA ALA A 112 -11.15 -9.42 -18.59
C ALA A 112 -9.79 -9.93 -18.09
N LEU A 113 -9.27 -9.32 -17.01
CA LEU A 113 -8.03 -9.75 -16.36
C LEU A 113 -8.24 -11.05 -15.58
N ARG A 114 -9.33 -11.14 -14.80
CA ARG A 114 -9.66 -12.34 -14.00
C ARG A 114 -9.98 -13.55 -14.85
N ASP A 115 -10.73 -13.39 -15.94
CA ASP A 115 -11.08 -14.47 -16.87
C ASP A 115 -9.82 -15.11 -17.50
N ARG A 116 -8.68 -14.41 -17.46
CA ARG A 116 -7.37 -14.88 -17.96
C ARG A 116 -6.36 -15.19 -16.85
N GLY A 117 -6.82 -15.28 -15.60
CA GLY A 117 -5.98 -15.66 -14.45
C GLY A 117 -5.04 -14.57 -13.93
N LEU A 118 -5.16 -13.33 -14.42
CA LEU A 118 -4.36 -12.21 -13.93
C LEU A 118 -5.12 -11.45 -12.83
N SER A 119 -4.41 -11.16 -11.73
CA SER A 119 -4.98 -10.44 -10.58
C SER A 119 -4.15 -9.19 -10.29
N PHE A 120 -4.77 -8.02 -10.46
CA PHE A 120 -4.20 -6.72 -10.12
C PHE A 120 -5.02 -6.05 -9.02
N GLY A 121 -4.37 -5.19 -8.22
CA GLY A 121 -5.03 -4.38 -7.20
C GLY A 121 -6.05 -3.40 -7.79
N ASN A 122 -7.11 -3.08 -7.04
CA ASN A 122 -8.16 -2.18 -7.50
C ASN A 122 -7.63 -0.80 -7.90
N ASP A 123 -6.70 -0.25 -7.13
CA ASP A 123 -6.10 1.06 -7.38
C ASP A 123 -5.23 1.05 -8.66
N CYS A 124 -4.47 -0.02 -8.87
CA CYS A 124 -3.69 -0.23 -10.10
C CYS A 124 -4.59 -0.26 -11.34
N ILE A 125 -5.71 -1.00 -11.29
CA ILE A 125 -6.66 -1.06 -12.40
C ILE A 125 -7.32 0.30 -12.64
N ALA A 126 -7.68 1.03 -11.58
CA ALA A 126 -8.28 2.35 -11.71
C ALA A 126 -7.32 3.36 -12.38
N VAL A 127 -6.04 3.35 -11.99
CA VAL A 127 -5.00 4.19 -12.60
C VAL A 127 -4.74 3.77 -14.04
N ALA A 128 -4.61 2.46 -14.33
CA ALA A 128 -4.43 1.95 -15.68
C ALA A 128 -5.57 2.37 -16.64
N VAL A 129 -6.83 2.26 -16.18
CA VAL A 129 -7.99 2.70 -16.96
C VAL A 129 -7.96 4.21 -17.22
N ARG A 130 -7.61 5.02 -16.22
CA ARG A 130 -7.47 6.48 -16.38
C ARG A 130 -6.41 6.81 -17.43
N HIS A 131 -5.24 6.17 -17.37
CA HIS A 131 -4.17 6.35 -18.36
C HIS A 131 -4.62 5.98 -19.78
N ARG A 132 -5.28 4.83 -19.95
CA ARG A 132 -5.80 4.37 -21.25
C ARG A 132 -6.82 5.36 -21.82
N LYS A 133 -7.70 5.90 -20.97
CA LYS A 133 -8.69 6.90 -21.38
C LYS A 133 -8.07 8.23 -21.78
N THR A 134 -7.10 8.73 -21.01
CA THR A 134 -6.37 9.96 -21.37
C THR A 134 -5.62 9.79 -22.69
N ARG A 135 -4.96 8.65 -22.91
CA ARG A 135 -4.27 8.35 -24.18
C ARG A 135 -5.24 8.30 -25.37
N ALA A 136 -6.41 7.69 -25.19
CA ALA A 136 -7.44 7.63 -26.23
C ALA A 136 -8.00 9.03 -26.56
N ALA A 137 -8.20 9.88 -25.55
CA ALA A 137 -8.63 11.26 -25.74
C ALA A 137 -7.60 12.10 -26.52
N SER A 138 -6.31 12.00 -26.18
CA SER A 138 -5.23 12.69 -26.89
C SER A 138 -5.08 12.25 -28.36
N LEU A 139 -5.31 10.97 -28.65
CA LEU A 139 -5.30 10.44 -30.02
C LEU A 139 -6.51 10.93 -30.83
N ALA A 140 -7.68 11.05 -30.20
CA ALA A 140 -8.86 11.60 -30.84
C ALA A 140 -8.68 13.10 -31.17
N GLU A 141 -8.04 13.86 -30.28
CA GLU A 141 -7.75 15.28 -30.46
C GLU A 141 -6.72 15.51 -31.59
N THR A 142 -5.67 14.68 -31.67
CA THR A 142 -4.66 14.77 -32.74
C THR A 142 -5.24 14.44 -34.12
N ARG A 143 -6.24 13.55 -34.20
CA ARG A 143 -6.90 13.17 -35.45
C ARG A 143 -7.99 14.17 -35.89
N ALA A 144 -8.35 15.11 -35.02
CA ALA A 144 -9.31 16.18 -35.28
C ALA A 144 -8.65 17.52 -35.65
N ALA A 145 -7.32 17.60 -35.69
CA ALA A 145 -6.61 18.76 -36.19
C ALA A 145 -6.60 18.76 -37.74
N PRO A 146 -6.99 19.88 -38.40
CA PRO A 146 -7.16 19.98 -39.85
C PRO A 146 -5.84 19.95 -40.64
#